data_AF-A0A9P8JGZ2-F1
#
_entry.id   AF-A0A9P8JGZ2-F1
#
_cell.length_a   1.000
_cell.length_b   1.000
_cell.length_c   1.000
_cell.angle_alpha   90.00
_cell.angle_beta   90.00
_cell.angle_gamma   90.00
#
_symmetry.space_group_name_H-M   'P 1'
#
loop_
_entity.id
_entity.type
_entity.pdbx_description
1 polymer ?
#
loop_
_entity_poly.entity_id
_entity_poly.type
_entity_poly.pdbx_seq_one_letter_code
_entity_poly.pdbx_strand_id
1 'polypeptide(L)'
;MLSRRLAAARPLSSAVRSVAPRTTLTQLRFASENNANRENFVGELSVEDPGMNGGYVNPPAIKRAFRDPYGDWWDKQERRNFGEPVHEDNDTLGIFSTEPYTHFKPG
;
A
#
# COMPACT_ATOMS: atom_id res chain seq x y z
N MET A 1 -12.89 -81.81 5.95
CA MET A 1 -13.16 -80.36 6.06
C MET A 1 -11.89 -79.60 5.76
N LEU A 2 -11.73 -79.04 4.55
CA LEU A 2 -10.51 -78.32 4.16
C LEU A 2 -10.63 -76.84 4.54
N SER A 3 -9.78 -76.39 5.45
CA SER A 3 -9.67 -75.00 5.88
C SER A 3 -8.85 -74.20 4.87
N ARG A 4 -9.50 -73.27 4.17
CA ARG A 4 -8.88 -72.38 3.19
C ARG A 4 -8.47 -71.09 3.90
N ARG A 5 -7.17 -70.93 4.19
CA ARG A 5 -6.62 -69.65 4.67
C ARG A 5 -6.14 -68.85 3.46
N LEU A 6 -6.90 -67.84 3.06
CA LEU A 6 -6.42 -66.83 2.11
C LEU A 6 -5.69 -65.74 2.89
N ALA A 7 -4.37 -65.69 2.76
CA ALA A 7 -3.57 -64.57 3.24
C ALA A 7 -3.61 -63.45 2.19
N ALA A 8 -4.32 -62.36 2.49
CA ALA A 8 -4.31 -61.17 1.65
C ALA A 8 -3.11 -60.29 2.03
N ALA A 9 -2.12 -60.19 1.14
CA ALA A 9 -1.04 -59.22 1.26
C ALA A 9 -1.51 -57.86 0.70
N ARG A 10 -1.49 -56.81 1.52
CA ARG A 10 -1.74 -55.43 1.06
C ARG A 10 -0.39 -54.80 0.68
N PRO A 11 -0.24 -54.21 -0.53
CA PRO A 11 0.97 -53.46 -0.84
C PRO A 11 0.95 -52.13 -0.06
N LEU A 12 2.06 -51.80 0.60
CA LEU A 12 2.29 -50.47 1.17
C LEU A 12 2.65 -49.53 0.01
N SER A 13 1.74 -48.62 -0.31
CA SER A 13 1.99 -47.54 -1.27
C SER A 13 3.04 -46.59 -0.69
N SER A 14 4.28 -46.69 -1.17
CA SER A 14 5.32 -45.70 -0.92
C SER A 14 4.92 -44.38 -1.60
N ALA A 15 4.47 -43.40 -0.82
CA ALA A 15 4.19 -42.06 -1.32
C ALA A 15 5.50 -41.28 -1.44
N VAL A 16 6.08 -41.25 -2.64
CA VAL A 16 7.18 -40.33 -2.97
C VAL A 16 6.58 -38.92 -3.06
N ARG A 17 6.76 -38.10 -2.02
CA ARG A 17 6.49 -36.66 -2.10
C ARG A 17 7.56 -36.00 -2.96
N SER A 18 7.22 -35.60 -4.18
CA SER A 18 8.03 -34.67 -4.95
C SER A 18 7.96 -33.29 -4.28
N VAL A 19 9.07 -32.87 -3.66
CA VAL A 19 9.22 -31.49 -3.17
C VAL A 19 9.55 -30.62 -4.38
N ALA A 20 8.56 -29.89 -4.89
CA ALA A 20 8.80 -28.87 -5.90
C ALA A 20 9.62 -27.71 -5.30
N PRO A 21 10.65 -27.19 -5.99
CA PRO A 21 11.41 -26.04 -5.51
C PRO A 21 10.52 -24.80 -5.51
N ARG A 22 10.34 -24.17 -4.34
CA ARG A 22 9.73 -22.85 -4.23
C ARG A 22 10.75 -21.80 -4.65
N THR A 23 10.44 -21.05 -5.70
CA THR A 23 11.20 -19.86 -6.07
C THR A 23 10.92 -18.75 -5.05
N THR A 24 11.96 -18.29 -4.34
CA THR A 24 11.87 -17.11 -3.48
C THR A 24 11.98 -15.87 -4.35
N LEU A 25 10.85 -15.19 -4.57
CA LEU A 25 10.81 -13.91 -5.26
C LEU A 25 11.25 -12.82 -4.27
N THR A 26 12.49 -12.35 -4.39
CA THR A 26 13.02 -11.25 -3.59
C THR A 26 12.36 -9.94 -4.04
N GLN A 27 11.49 -9.40 -3.20
CA GLN A 27 10.84 -8.11 -3.45
C GLN A 27 11.86 -6.99 -3.18
N LEU A 28 12.50 -6.48 -4.22
CA LEU A 28 13.33 -5.27 -4.13
C LEU A 28 12.40 -4.06 -3.98
N ARG A 29 12.39 -3.46 -2.79
CA ARG A 29 11.77 -2.14 -2.58
C ARG A 29 12.80 -1.09 -2.96
N PHE A 30 12.50 -0.28 -3.98
CA PHE A 30 13.23 0.96 -4.20
C PHE A 30 12.82 1.95 -3.11
N ALA A 31 13.74 2.28 -2.21
CA ALA A 31 13.60 3.41 -1.30
C ALA A 31 14.07 4.66 -2.04
N SER A 32 13.15 5.58 -2.38
CA SER A 32 13.54 6.94 -2.74
C SER A 32 13.78 7.70 -1.43
N GLU A 33 15.04 7.76 -1.01
CA GLU A 33 15.45 8.66 0.07
C GLU A 33 15.76 10.03 -0.52
N ASN A 34 14.88 11.01 -0.29
CA ASN A 34 15.23 12.43 -0.43
C ASN A 34 15.29 13.06 0.97
N ASN A 35 16.36 12.72 1.71
CA ASN A 35 16.67 13.26 3.04
C ASN A 35 17.92 14.17 3.01
N ALA A 36 18.06 15.01 1.99
CA ALA A 36 19.09 16.03 1.96
C ALA A 36 18.43 17.43 1.93
N ASN A 37 18.55 18.17 3.04
CA ASN A 37 18.27 19.61 3.21
C ASN A 37 16.86 19.99 3.69
N ARG A 38 16.67 19.94 5.03
CA ARG A 38 15.46 20.31 5.77
C ARG A 38 15.45 21.75 6.35
N GLU A 39 16.23 22.69 5.81
CA GLU A 39 16.34 24.03 6.44
C GLU A 39 15.69 25.18 5.62
N ASN A 40 15.17 24.93 4.42
CA ASN A 40 14.49 25.95 3.58
C ASN A 40 13.22 25.42 2.90
N PHE A 41 12.38 24.64 3.60
CA PHE A 41 11.16 24.05 3.01
C PHE A 41 9.99 25.03 3.00
N VAL A 42 10.17 26.15 2.31
CA VAL A 42 9.10 27.05 1.89
C VAL A 42 9.27 27.22 0.38
N GLY A 43 8.56 26.40 -0.40
CA GLY A 43 8.22 26.77 -1.78
C GLY A 43 8.55 25.81 -2.92
N GLU A 44 9.39 24.78 -2.78
CA GLU A 44 9.89 24.10 -3.99
C GLU A 44 10.37 22.66 -3.74
N LEU A 45 9.47 21.68 -3.72
CA LEU A 45 9.79 20.25 -3.95
C LEU A 45 8.63 19.50 -4.64
N SER A 46 7.80 20.19 -5.43
CA SER A 46 7.26 19.56 -6.63
C SER A 46 8.40 19.63 -7.64
N VAL A 47 8.93 18.49 -8.05
CA VAL A 47 9.50 18.38 -9.39
C VAL A 47 8.31 18.57 -10.32
N GLU A 48 7.84 19.81 -10.48
CA GLU A 48 6.92 20.19 -11.52
C GLU A 48 7.73 20.03 -12.80
N ASP A 49 7.73 18.83 -13.38
CA ASP A 49 8.13 18.64 -14.77
C ASP A 49 7.24 19.59 -15.59
N PRO A 50 7.80 20.67 -16.15
CA PRO A 50 7.01 21.71 -16.79
C PRO A 50 6.28 21.11 -18.00
N GLY A 51 5.01 20.74 -17.81
CA GLY A 51 4.13 20.22 -18.85
C GLY A 51 3.52 18.84 -18.59
N MET A 52 3.89 18.12 -17.52
CA MET A 52 3.33 16.78 -17.29
C MET A 52 1.88 16.78 -16.77
N ASN A 53 1.48 17.75 -15.95
CA ASN A 53 0.16 17.76 -15.32
C ASN A 53 -0.95 18.45 -16.14
N GLY A 54 -0.69 18.77 -17.42
CA GLY A 54 -1.70 19.35 -18.32
C GLY A 54 -2.34 20.67 -17.85
N GLY A 55 -1.69 21.42 -16.96
CA GLY A 55 -2.23 22.64 -16.35
C GLY A 55 -3.23 22.40 -15.20
N TYR A 56 -3.35 21.18 -14.70
CA TYR A 56 -4.14 20.88 -13.51
C TYR A 56 -3.50 21.55 -12.28
N VAL A 57 -4.32 22.18 -11.44
CA VAL A 57 -3.87 22.79 -10.19
C VAL A 57 -3.61 21.67 -9.20
N ASN A 58 -2.34 21.43 -8.86
CA ASN A 58 -1.96 20.43 -7.88
C ASN A 58 -1.78 21.11 -6.50
N PRO A 59 -2.78 21.07 -5.59
CA PRO A 59 -2.64 21.61 -4.24
C PRO A 59 -1.57 20.83 -3.44
N PRO A 60 -1.18 21.28 -2.24
CA PRO A 60 -0.23 20.54 -1.41
C PRO A 60 -0.70 19.12 -1.05
N ALA A 61 0.22 18.15 -1.04
CA ALA A 61 0.00 16.75 -0.71
C ALA A 61 -0.32 16.54 0.79
N ILE A 62 -1.57 16.82 1.19
CA ILE A 62 -2.03 16.67 2.57
C ILE A 62 -3.07 15.56 2.65
N LYS A 63 -2.77 14.53 3.44
CA LYS A 63 -3.73 13.44 3.69
C LYS A 63 -4.97 13.97 4.42
N ARG A 64 -6.17 13.59 3.95
CA ARG A 64 -7.45 14.03 4.53
C ARG A 64 -7.61 13.66 6.00
N ALA A 65 -6.98 12.56 6.45
CA ALA A 65 -6.95 12.15 7.85
C ALA A 65 -6.35 13.20 8.80
N PHE A 66 -5.48 14.09 8.31
CA PHE A 66 -4.89 15.18 9.10
C PHE A 66 -5.70 16.47 9.11
N ARG A 67 -6.76 16.55 8.30
CA ARG A 67 -7.66 17.71 8.34
C ARG A 67 -8.49 17.67 9.61
N ASP A 68 -8.91 18.86 10.06
CA ASP A 68 -9.75 19.00 11.25
C ASP A 68 -11.01 18.12 11.13
N PRO A 69 -11.20 17.11 12.01
CA PRO A 69 -12.38 16.27 12.00
C PRO A 69 -13.66 17.01 12.41
N TYR A 70 -13.56 18.16 13.07
CA TYR A 70 -14.69 18.95 13.54
C TYR A 70 -15.01 20.14 12.61
N GLY A 71 -14.28 20.28 11.50
CA GLY A 71 -14.53 21.33 10.51
C GLY A 71 -15.91 21.24 9.86
N ASP A 72 -16.47 22.39 9.47
CA ASP A 72 -17.76 22.44 8.78
C ASP A 72 -17.64 22.11 7.29
N TRP A 73 -17.18 20.88 6.99
CA TRP A 73 -16.99 20.41 5.62
C TRP A 73 -18.32 20.16 4.90
N TRP A 74 -18.36 20.40 3.59
CA TRP A 74 -19.48 20.00 2.73
C TRP A 74 -19.60 18.47 2.64
N ASP A 75 -18.49 17.79 2.37
CA ASP A 75 -18.34 16.35 2.48
C ASP A 75 -17.75 16.02 3.86
N LYS A 76 -18.61 15.61 4.79
CA LYS A 76 -18.21 15.25 6.17
C LYS A 76 -17.29 14.03 6.22
N GLN A 77 -17.40 13.11 5.27
CA GLN A 77 -16.62 11.87 5.27
C GLN A 77 -15.20 12.11 4.78
N GLU A 78 -15.04 12.77 3.64
CA GLU A 78 -13.70 13.08 3.08
C GLU A 78 -13.07 14.34 3.65
N ARG A 79 -13.78 15.11 4.49
CA ARG A 79 -13.33 16.40 5.03
C ARG A 79 -12.95 17.38 3.90
N ARG A 80 -13.88 17.56 2.96
CA ARG A 80 -13.69 18.33 1.72
C ARG A 80 -14.84 19.30 1.46
N ASN A 81 -14.53 20.45 0.87
CA ASN A 81 -15.52 21.42 0.42
C ASN A 81 -15.84 21.30 -1.08
N PHE A 82 -17.06 21.67 -1.47
CA PHE A 82 -17.44 21.72 -2.88
C PHE A 82 -16.59 22.75 -3.63
N GLY A 83 -16.07 22.37 -4.80
CA GLY A 83 -15.24 23.23 -5.65
C GLY A 83 -13.78 23.39 -5.19
N GLU A 84 -13.38 22.77 -4.07
CA GLU A 84 -11.98 22.74 -3.65
C GLU A 84 -11.14 21.91 -4.64
N PRO A 85 -9.98 22.41 -5.13
CA PRO A 85 -9.06 21.62 -5.92
C PRO A 85 -8.63 20.34 -5.19
N VAL A 86 -8.51 19.25 -5.93
CA VAL A 86 -8.14 17.94 -5.40
C VAL A 86 -6.71 17.65 -5.81
N HIS A 87 -5.90 17.09 -4.91
CA HIS A 87 -4.55 16.66 -5.27
C HIS A 87 -4.61 15.53 -6.31
N GLU A 88 -3.65 15.45 -7.23
CA GLU A 88 -3.61 14.38 -8.22
C GLU A 88 -3.64 12.98 -7.58
N ASP A 89 -2.80 12.74 -6.57
CA ASP A 89 -2.76 11.52 -5.74
C ASP A 89 -3.88 11.42 -4.66
N ASN A 90 -5.08 11.93 -4.91
CA ASN A 90 -6.16 11.88 -3.91
C ASN A 90 -6.64 10.45 -3.59
N ASP A 91 -6.36 9.48 -4.45
CA ASP A 91 -6.60 8.06 -4.17
C ASP A 91 -5.76 7.52 -2.99
N THR A 92 -4.59 8.12 -2.76
CA THR A 92 -3.64 7.78 -1.69
C THR A 92 -3.75 8.74 -0.50
N LEU A 93 -4.08 10.01 -0.79
CA LEU A 93 -4.26 11.07 0.20
C LEU A 93 -5.68 11.11 0.78
N GLY A 94 -6.61 10.33 0.23
CA GLY A 94 -8.00 10.22 0.68
C GLY A 94 -8.15 9.64 2.09
N ILE A 95 -9.38 9.74 2.63
CA ILE A 95 -9.70 9.23 3.97
C ILE A 95 -9.75 7.70 4.02
N PHE A 96 -10.08 7.06 2.90
CA PHE A 96 -10.17 5.60 2.78
C PHE A 96 -8.84 4.91 2.49
N SER A 97 -7.79 5.68 2.28
CA SER A 97 -6.43 5.19 2.09
C SER A 97 -5.80 4.84 3.44
N THR A 98 -4.64 4.18 3.44
CA THR A 98 -3.98 3.68 4.68
C THR A 98 -3.82 4.77 5.74
N GLU A 99 -4.28 4.50 6.97
CA GLU A 99 -4.22 5.43 8.10
C GLU A 99 -2.77 5.82 8.45
N PRO A 100 -2.46 7.12 8.64
CA PRO A 100 -1.14 7.53 9.06
C PRO A 100 -0.98 7.37 10.59
N TYR A 101 0.13 6.77 11.01
CA TYR A 101 0.47 6.69 12.43
C TYR A 101 1.48 7.78 12.80
N THR A 102 1.09 8.72 13.67
CA THR A 102 1.90 9.91 13.99
C THR A 102 2.57 9.87 15.36
N HIS A 103 2.31 8.84 16.17
CA HIS A 103 2.88 8.77 17.51
C HIS A 103 4.40 8.59 17.50
N PHE A 104 4.94 7.88 16.50
CA PHE A 104 6.37 7.73 16.27
C PHE A 104 6.72 8.07 14.83
N LYS A 105 7.96 8.52 14.60
CA LYS A 105 8.51 8.69 13.25
C LYS A 105 9.06 7.34 12.77
N PRO A 106 8.89 6.97 11.49
CA PRO A 106 9.65 5.89 10.90
C PRO A 106 11.15 6.18 11.07
N GLY A 107 11.89 5.18 11.53
CA GLY A 107 13.34 5.25 11.77
C GLY A 107 14.15 5.02 10.50
#